data_AF-A0AAN8UWY0-F1
#
_entry.id   AF-A0AAN8UWY0-F1
#
_cell.length_a   1.000
_cell.length_b   1.000
_cell.length_c   1.000
_cell.angle_alpha   90.00
_cell.angle_beta   90.00
_cell.angle_gamma   90.00
#
_symmetry.space_group_name_H-M   'P 1'
#
loop_
_entity.id
_entity.type
_entity.pdbx_description
1 polymer ?
#
loop_
_entity_poly.entity_id
_entity_poly.type
_entity_poly.pdbx_seq_one_letter_code
_entity_poly.pdbx_strand_id
1 'polypeptide(L)'
;MKSIMRSRFVPPYHTQQLHNQLQNLKQGSRTAEEYCTEMKRLMTRIAMVEDEGATKARFLGGRRVYQEEEEQPYHLTFILERLLL
;
A
#
# COMPACT_ATOMS: atom_id res chain seq x y z
N MET A 1 -18.59 -22.54 -3.60
CA MET A 1 -17.48 -22.73 -4.58
C MET A 1 -16.22 -21.90 -4.29
N LYS A 2 -16.30 -20.58 -4.03
CA LYS A 2 -15.10 -19.73 -3.79
C LYS A 2 -14.16 -20.23 -2.68
N SER A 3 -14.68 -20.71 -1.56
CA SER A 3 -13.88 -21.26 -0.45
C SER A 3 -13.09 -22.52 -0.86
N ILE A 4 -13.74 -23.46 -1.55
CA ILE A 4 -13.13 -24.72 -2.03
C ILE A 4 -11.99 -24.44 -3.04
N MET A 5 -12.18 -23.45 -3.93
CA MET A 5 -11.13 -23.06 -4.87
C MET A 5 -9.95 -22.40 -4.15
N ARG A 6 -10.21 -21.56 -3.15
CA ARG A 6 -9.15 -20.95 -2.33
C ARG A 6 -8.36 -22.01 -1.56
N SER A 7 -9.02 -22.96 -0.91
CA SER A 7 -8.31 -24.00 -0.14
C SER A 7 -7.44 -24.91 -1.02
N ARG A 8 -7.78 -25.05 -2.31
CA ARG A 8 -7.04 -25.91 -3.24
C ARG A 8 -5.87 -25.18 -3.93
N PHE A 9 -6.02 -23.89 -4.21
CA PHE A 9 -5.09 -23.15 -5.07
C PHE A 9 -4.39 -21.97 -4.38
N VAL A 10 -4.80 -21.57 -3.18
CA VAL A 10 -4.17 -20.49 -2.42
C VAL A 10 -3.43 -21.12 -1.24
N PRO A 11 -2.10 -20.95 -1.15
CA PRO A 11 -1.33 -21.47 -0.02
C PRO A 11 -1.82 -20.91 1.32
N PRO A 12 -1.76 -21.68 2.42
CA PRO A 12 -2.20 -21.22 3.75
C PRO A 12 -1.49 -19.95 4.22
N TYR A 13 -0.23 -19.76 3.82
CA TYR A 13 0.61 -18.61 4.17
C TYR A 13 0.43 -17.38 3.25
N HIS A 14 -0.44 -17.46 2.24
CA HIS A 14 -0.62 -16.38 1.26
C HIS A 14 -1.00 -15.04 1.92
N THR A 15 -1.92 -15.06 2.88
CA THR A 15 -2.33 -13.83 3.58
C THR A 15 -1.16 -13.23 4.37
N GLN A 16 -0.40 -14.06 5.09
CA GLN A 16 0.78 -13.60 5.83
C GLN A 16 1.84 -13.03 4.90
N GLN A 17 2.05 -13.64 3.73
CA GLN A 17 2.98 -13.12 2.72
C GLN A 17 2.55 -11.72 2.24
N LEU A 18 1.25 -11.49 2.01
CA LEU A 18 0.75 -10.16 1.64
C LEU A 18 0.95 -9.13 2.77
N HIS A 19 0.73 -9.51 4.03
CA HIS A 19 1.02 -8.64 5.17
C HIS A 19 2.50 -8.27 5.23
N ASN A 20 3.40 -9.24 5.06
CA ASN A 20 4.83 -9.01 5.04
C ASN A 20 5.24 -8.10 3.87
N GLN A 21 4.63 -8.28 2.70
CA GLN A 21 4.86 -7.40 1.55
C GLN A 21 4.44 -5.95 1.84
N LEU A 22 3.28 -5.76 2.48
CA LEU A 22 2.78 -4.43 2.82
C LEU A 22 3.64 -3.77 3.91
N GLN A 23 4.04 -4.53 4.93
CA GLN A 23 4.87 -4.03 6.03
C GLN A 23 6.27 -3.59 5.55
N ASN A 24 6.83 -4.30 4.57
CA ASN A 24 8.14 -4.00 4.01
C ASN A 24 8.08 -3.17 2.73
N LEU A 25 6.90 -2.66 2.35
CA LEU A 25 6.73 -1.88 1.13
C LEU A 25 7.50 -0.57 1.27
N LYS A 26 8.43 -0.33 0.35
CA LYS A 26 9.19 0.92 0.21
C LYS A 26 9.10 1.39 -1.23
N GLN A 27 9.19 2.70 -1.43
CA GLN A 27 9.10 3.31 -2.75
C GLN A 27 10.35 3.05 -3.63
N GLY A 28 11.52 2.72 -3.07
CA GLY A 28 12.84 2.66 -3.76
C GLY A 28 12.80 2.28 -5.26
N SER A 29 13.62 2.86 -6.14
CA SER A 29 13.44 2.95 -7.62
C SER A 29 12.07 3.37 -8.23
N ARG A 30 10.90 2.96 -7.70
CA ARG A 30 9.54 3.25 -8.25
C ARG A 30 9.14 4.73 -8.17
N THR A 31 8.17 5.12 -8.99
CA THR A 31 7.52 6.43 -8.89
C THR A 31 6.58 6.49 -7.66
N ALA A 32 6.18 7.70 -7.25
CA ALA A 32 5.22 7.86 -6.15
C ALA A 32 3.88 7.19 -6.47
N GLU A 33 3.38 7.33 -7.70
CA GLU A 33 2.11 6.72 -8.13
C GLU A 33 2.17 5.18 -8.14
N GLU A 34 3.26 4.59 -8.64
CA GLU A 34 3.46 3.14 -8.63
C GLU A 34 3.50 2.58 -7.19
N TYR A 35 4.17 3.29 -6.29
CA TYR A 35 4.22 2.93 -4.88
C TYR A 35 2.84 3.00 -4.22
N CYS A 36 2.08 4.08 -4.43
CA CYS A 36 0.72 4.21 -3.91
C CYS A 36 -0.21 3.13 -4.45
N THR A 37 -0.13 2.85 -5.75
CA THR A 37 -0.97 1.85 -6.41
C THR A 37 -0.72 0.46 -5.83
N GLU A 38 0.55 0.11 -5.62
CA GLU A 38 0.90 -1.17 -5.01
C GLU A 38 0.47 -1.25 -3.54
N MET A 39 0.60 -0.15 -2.79
CA MET A 39 0.11 -0.07 -1.41
C MET A 39 -1.40 -0.32 -1.35
N LYS A 40 -2.21 0.38 -2.16
CA LYS A 40 -3.67 0.14 -2.27
C LYS A 40 -3.99 -1.30 -2.61
N ARG A 41 -3.34 -1.84 -3.64
CA ARG A 41 -3.56 -3.21 -4.09
C ARG A 41 -3.33 -4.21 -2.96
N LEU A 42 -2.26 -4.03 -2.17
CA LEU A 42 -1.98 -4.89 -1.03
C LEU A 42 -3.05 -4.73 0.06
N MET A 43 -3.38 -3.48 0.45
CA MET A 43 -4.42 -3.17 1.45
C MET A 43 -5.78 -3.79 1.09
N THR A 44 -6.23 -3.63 -0.16
CA THR A 44 -7.49 -4.22 -0.66
C THR A 44 -7.45 -5.75 -0.60
N ARG A 45 -6.31 -6.39 -0.94
CA ARG A 45 -6.20 -7.86 -0.93
C ARG A 45 -6.28 -8.46 0.46
N ILE A 46 -5.79 -7.77 1.49
CA ILE A 46 -5.89 -8.20 2.89
C ILE A 46 -7.13 -7.64 3.59
N ALA A 47 -8.00 -6.92 2.87
CA ALA A 47 -9.17 -6.22 3.42
C ALA A 47 -8.83 -5.34 4.64
N MET A 48 -7.67 -4.68 4.60
CA MET A 48 -7.22 -3.84 5.71
C MET A 48 -7.90 -2.48 5.62
N VAL A 49 -8.55 -2.10 6.71
CA VAL A 49 -9.12 -0.78 6.93
C VAL A 49 -8.25 -0.09 7.97
N GLU A 50 -7.52 0.94 7.54
CA GLU A 50 -6.71 1.78 8.42
C GLU A 50 -7.37 3.14 8.57
N ASP A 51 -7.16 3.77 9.72
CA ASP A 51 -7.46 5.19 9.89
C ASP A 51 -6.64 6.02 8.90
N GLU A 52 -7.15 7.20 8.55
CA GLU A 52 -6.48 8.15 7.67
C GLU A 52 -5.06 8.49 8.17
N GLY A 53 -4.89 8.72 9.47
CA GLY A 53 -3.59 9.03 10.07
C GLY A 53 -2.61 7.85 9.96
N ALA A 54 -3.10 6.62 10.15
CA ALA A 54 -2.29 5.41 10.03
C ALA A 54 -1.84 5.16 8.58
N THR A 55 -2.75 5.34 7.61
CA THR A 55 -2.44 5.23 6.18
C THR A 55 -1.40 6.26 5.74
N LYS A 56 -1.53 7.51 6.23
CA LYS A 56 -0.56 8.59 5.98
C LYS A 56 0.82 8.27 6.57
N ALA A 57 0.87 7.83 7.82
CA ALA A 57 2.13 7.46 8.48
C ALA A 57 2.83 6.32 7.74
N ARG A 58 2.08 5.31 7.29
CA ARG A 58 2.61 4.21 6.48
C ARG A 58 3.16 4.69 5.15
N PHE A 59 2.39 5.52 4.42
CA PHE A 59 2.81 6.09 3.15
C PHE A 59 4.15 6.81 3.28
N LEU A 60 4.23 7.75 4.23
CA LEU A 60 5.41 8.57 4.48
C LEU A 60 6.60 7.73 4.95
N GLY A 61 6.38 6.72 5.80
CA GLY A 61 7.44 5.85 6.30
C GLY A 61 8.11 4.97 5.24
N GLY A 62 7.40 4.64 4.15
CA GLY A 62 7.96 3.90 3.01
C GLY A 62 8.43 4.78 1.85
N ARG A 63 8.18 6.10 1.89
CA ARG A 63 8.57 7.05 0.86
C ARG A 63 10.08 7.32 0.88
N ARG A 64 10.66 7.72 -0.25
CA ARG A 64 12.06 8.17 -0.32
C ARG A 64 12.25 9.53 0.36
N VAL A 65 13.35 9.69 1.08
CA VAL A 65 13.71 10.92 1.82
C VAL A 65 14.05 12.09 0.89
N TYR A 66 14.63 11.83 -0.28
CA TYR A 66 15.11 12.88 -1.20
C TYR A 66 14.04 13.49 -2.13
N GLN A 67 12.75 13.20 -1.91
CA GLN A 67 11.66 13.72 -2.75
C GLN A 67 10.98 14.97 -2.16
N GLU A 68 11.59 15.64 -1.19
CA GLU A 68 10.92 16.71 -0.45
C GLU A 68 10.87 18.08 -1.15
N GLU A 69 11.54 18.29 -2.30
CA GLU A 69 11.69 19.67 -2.82
C GLU A 69 10.95 20.03 -4.13
N GLU A 70 10.33 19.10 -4.86
CA GLU A 70 9.68 19.47 -6.15
C GLU A 70 8.20 19.10 -6.29
N GLU A 71 7.63 18.27 -5.42
CA GLU A 71 6.18 18.03 -5.47
C GLU A 71 5.45 19.06 -4.61
N GLN A 72 4.73 19.98 -5.27
CA GLN A 72 3.90 20.98 -4.60
C GLN A 72 3.08 20.33 -3.47
N PRO A 73 2.84 21.01 -2.34
CA PRO A 73 2.11 20.47 -1.19
C PRO A 73 0.74 19.84 -1.55
N TYR A 74 0.14 20.27 -2.66
CA TYR A 74 -1.10 19.73 -3.23
C TYR A 74 -0.99 18.30 -3.80
N HIS A 75 0.19 17.87 -4.25
CA HIS A 75 0.36 16.56 -4.87
C HIS A 75 0.35 15.42 -3.83
N LEU A 76 0.92 15.69 -2.64
CA LEU A 76 0.91 14.72 -1.54
C LEU A 76 -0.47 14.57 -0.91
N THR A 77 -1.18 15.68 -0.70
CA THR A 77 -2.59 15.62 -0.28
C THR A 77 -3.43 14.91 -1.33
N PHE A 78 -3.23 15.18 -2.62
CA PHE A 78 -3.94 14.50 -3.70
C PHE A 78 -3.68 12.98 -3.74
N ILE A 79 -2.43 12.56 -3.59
CA ILE A 79 -2.06 11.14 -3.52
C ILE A 79 -2.70 10.45 -2.30
N LEU A 80 -2.67 11.11 -1.14
CA LEU A 80 -3.23 10.61 0.10
C LEU A 80 -4.77 10.56 0.07
N GLU A 81 -5.43 11.55 -0.53
CA GLU A 81 -6.88 11.55 -0.77
C GLU A 81 -7.27 10.41 -1.71
N ARG A 82 -6.51 10.19 -2.78
CA ARG A 82 -6.74 9.07 -3.71
C ARG A 82 -6.53 7.72 -3.02
N LEU A 83 -5.69 7.64 -1.99
CA LEU A 83 -5.45 6.43 -1.18
C LEU A 83 -6.61 6.04 -0.27
N LEU A 84 -7.49 6.99 0.05
CA LEU A 84 -8.57 6.84 1.03
C LEU A 84 -9.97 6.80 0.38
N LEU A 85 -10.05 6.85 -0.96
CA LEU A 85 -11.26 6.72 -1.78
C LEU A 85 -11.17 5.46 -2.66
#